data_AF-A0A839U0H5-F1
#
_entry.id   AF-A0A839U0H5-F1
#
_cell.length_a   1.000
_cell.length_b   1.000
_cell.length_c   1.000
_cell.angle_alpha   90.00
_cell.angle_beta   90.00
_cell.angle_gamma   90.00
#
_symmetry.space_group_name_H-M   'P 1'
#
loop_
_entity.id
_entity.type
_entity.pdbx_description
1 polymer ?
#
loop_
_entity_poly.entity_id
_entity_poly.type
_entity_poly.pdbx_seq_one_letter_code
_entity_poly.pdbx_strand_id
1 'polypeptide(L)'
;MTTLSSFNSWIGYDTWLGVALAHAVMITPFAVVLILVALYQVDRRIDLAARGLGANLATRAFRIIIPNIKFGIATAALLSFVLSWEEIGVTLFITSVNAITLPRLMWMGLRDNIDPAIAAISVLLIVITAVILALRIFIDRRRTTDPQ
;
A
#
# COMPACT_ATOMS: atom_id res chain seq x y z
N MET A 1 22.01 25.03 -24.57
CA MET A 1 21.20 25.08 -23.32
C MET A 1 19.80 24.46 -23.48
N THR A 2 19.49 23.74 -24.57
CA THR A 2 18.13 23.25 -24.88
C THR A 2 17.91 21.75 -24.62
N THR A 3 18.96 20.97 -24.38
CA THR A 3 18.85 19.52 -24.13
C THR A 3 18.55 19.16 -22.67
N LEU A 4 18.93 20.02 -21.71
CA LEU A 4 18.69 19.78 -20.28
C LEU A 4 17.23 20.03 -19.88
N SER A 5 16.54 20.98 -20.52
CA SER A 5 15.12 21.29 -20.24
C SER A 5 14.17 20.23 -20.80
N SER A 6 14.50 19.62 -21.95
CA SER A 6 13.71 18.52 -22.53
C SER A 6 13.80 17.23 -21.73
N PHE A 7 14.85 17.04 -20.92
CA PHE A 7 14.93 15.91 -19.98
C PHE A 7 14.12 16.18 -18.71
N ASN A 8 14.12 17.44 -18.25
CA ASN A 8 13.31 17.88 -17.11
C ASN A 8 11.80 17.80 -17.38
N SER A 9 11.35 17.88 -18.64
CA SER A 9 9.93 17.72 -18.97
C SER A 9 9.41 16.29 -18.88
N TRP A 10 10.29 15.29 -18.77
CA TRP A 10 9.91 13.86 -18.60
C TRP A 10 9.93 13.39 -17.14
N ILE A 11 10.86 13.90 -16.33
CA ILE A 11 11.05 13.48 -14.92
C ILE A 11 10.55 14.55 -13.92
N GLY A 12 10.22 15.75 -14.41
CA GLY A 12 9.89 16.90 -13.58
C GLY A 12 8.50 16.88 -12.95
N TYR A 13 8.21 18.00 -12.29
CA TYR A 13 6.93 18.33 -11.68
C TYR A 13 5.77 18.18 -12.69
N ASP A 14 4.64 17.65 -12.22
CA ASP A 14 3.41 17.44 -12.99
C ASP A 14 3.51 16.45 -14.17
N THR A 15 4.34 15.40 -14.04
CA THR A 15 4.49 14.33 -15.03
C THR A 15 4.16 12.95 -14.44
N TRP A 16 3.60 12.04 -15.24
CA TRP A 16 3.29 10.67 -14.79
C TRP A 16 4.52 9.90 -14.32
N LEU A 17 5.67 10.14 -14.96
CA LEU A 17 6.92 9.48 -14.61
C LEU A 17 7.54 10.12 -13.34
N GLY A 18 7.46 11.44 -13.18
CA GLY A 18 7.83 12.11 -11.92
C GLY A 18 6.99 11.63 -10.73
N VAL A 19 5.68 11.44 -10.92
CA VAL A 19 4.79 10.83 -9.92
C VAL A 19 5.21 9.39 -9.62
N ALA A 20 5.44 8.57 -10.64
CA ALA A 20 5.86 7.18 -10.45
C ALA A 20 7.18 7.08 -9.68
N LEU A 21 8.15 7.94 -9.98
CA LEU A 21 9.44 8.00 -9.27
C LEU A 21 9.27 8.45 -7.82
N ALA A 22 8.44 9.46 -7.55
CA ALA A 22 8.18 9.93 -6.19
C ALA A 22 7.55 8.82 -5.33
N HIS A 23 6.56 8.11 -5.87
CA HIS A 23 5.95 6.96 -5.21
C HIS A 23 6.97 5.82 -5.02
N ALA A 24 7.76 5.50 -6.05
CA ALA A 24 8.77 4.46 -5.97
C ALA A 24 9.77 4.73 -4.84
N VAL A 25 10.34 5.94 -4.78
CA VAL A 25 11.30 6.32 -3.74
C VAL A 25 10.68 6.23 -2.35
N MET A 26 9.44 6.69 -2.18
CA MET A 26 8.75 6.66 -0.89
C MET A 26 8.42 5.24 -0.41
N ILE A 27 8.03 4.35 -1.33
CA ILE A 27 7.46 3.04 -0.99
C ILE A 27 8.52 1.94 -0.96
N THR A 28 9.62 2.12 -1.71
CA THR A 28 10.76 1.19 -1.74
C THR A 28 11.18 0.67 -0.36
N PRO A 29 11.38 1.50 0.69
CA PRO A 29 11.78 0.97 2.00
C PRO A 29 10.77 -0.03 2.58
N PHE A 30 9.47 0.19 2.40
CA PHE A 30 8.43 -0.74 2.84
C PHE A 30 8.48 -2.05 2.05
N ALA A 31 8.61 -1.97 0.72
CA ALA A 31 8.75 -3.13 -0.15
C ALA A 31 9.98 -3.97 0.24
N VAL A 32 11.12 -3.32 0.50
CA VAL A 32 12.36 -3.96 0.92
C VAL A 32 12.18 -4.70 2.24
N VAL A 33 11.54 -4.07 3.25
CA VAL A 33 11.27 -4.73 4.53
C VAL A 33 10.43 -5.99 4.35
N LEU A 34 9.36 -5.91 3.55
CA LEU A 34 8.47 -7.06 3.30
C LEU A 34 9.19 -8.19 2.56
N ILE A 35 10.03 -7.86 1.58
CA ILE A 35 10.86 -8.86 0.86
C ILE A 35 11.89 -9.47 1.81
N LEU A 36 12.52 -8.68 2.68
CA LEU A 36 13.47 -9.19 3.68
C LEU A 36 12.80 -10.17 4.64
N VAL A 37 11.59 -9.86 5.13
CA VAL A 37 10.81 -10.78 5.97
C VAL A 37 10.59 -12.11 5.26
N ALA A 38 10.24 -12.10 3.97
CA ALA A 38 10.07 -13.32 3.20
C ALA A 38 11.40 -14.08 3.02
N LEU A 39 12.51 -13.37 2.79
CA LEU A 39 13.85 -13.96 2.69
C LEU A 39 14.30 -14.62 4.00
N TYR A 40 13.99 -14.03 5.15
CA TYR A 40 14.33 -14.59 6.46
C TYR A 40 13.63 -15.92 6.74
N GLN A 41 12.51 -16.22 6.08
CA GLN A 41 11.80 -17.49 6.21
C GLN A 41 12.41 -18.61 5.36
N VAL A 42 13.30 -18.30 4.42
CA VAL A 42 13.94 -19.31 3.56
C VAL A 42 15.05 -20.02 4.33
N ASP A 43 15.04 -21.35 4.31
CA ASP A 43 16.14 -22.14 4.88
C ASP A 43 17.45 -21.92 4.08
N ARG A 44 18.41 -21.26 4.74
CA ARG A 44 19.73 -20.98 4.19
C ARG A 44 20.50 -22.24 3.80
N ARG A 45 20.18 -23.41 4.36
CA ARG A 45 20.81 -24.69 4.01
C ARG A 45 20.62 -25.04 2.54
N ILE A 46 19.48 -24.67 1.95
CA ILE A 46 19.18 -24.95 0.53
C ILE A 46 20.10 -24.15 -0.40
N ASP A 47 20.37 -22.88 -0.06
CA ASP A 47 21.31 -22.03 -0.81
C ASP A 47 22.76 -22.53 -0.68
N LEU A 48 23.17 -22.92 0.53
CA LEU A 48 24.51 -23.47 0.79
C LEU A 48 24.74 -24.80 0.07
N ALA A 49 23.74 -25.69 0.06
CA ALA A 49 23.82 -26.95 -0.67
C ALA A 49 23.98 -26.72 -2.19
N ALA A 50 23.18 -25.81 -2.76
CA ALA A 50 23.31 -25.46 -4.18
C ALA A 50 24.68 -24.85 -4.52
N ARG A 51 25.23 -24.03 -3.62
CA ARG A 51 26.59 -23.48 -3.77
C ARG A 51 27.64 -24.60 -3.73
N GLY A 52 27.49 -25.59 -2.85
CA GLY A 52 28.37 -26.78 -2.78
C GLY A 52 28.35 -27.62 -4.06
N LEU A 53 27.22 -27.63 -4.79
CA LEU A 53 27.07 -28.28 -6.09
C LEU A 53 27.58 -27.43 -7.28
N GLY A 54 28.23 -26.29 -7.00
CA GLY A 54 28.80 -25.42 -8.03
C GLY A 54 27.83 -24.39 -8.64
N ALA A 55 26.63 -24.19 -8.07
CA ALA A 55 25.69 -23.20 -8.59
C ALA A 55 26.19 -21.77 -8.35
N ASN A 56 26.23 -20.97 -9.43
CA ASN A 56 26.57 -19.55 -9.35
C ASN A 56 25.44 -18.72 -8.68
N LEU A 57 25.72 -17.45 -8.37
CA LEU A 57 24.77 -16.58 -7.66
C LEU A 57 23.46 -16.38 -8.44
N ALA A 58 23.52 -16.16 -9.75
CA ALA A 58 22.34 -15.94 -10.57
C ALA A 58 21.43 -17.19 -10.58
N THR A 59 22.01 -18.38 -10.74
CA THR A 59 21.27 -19.64 -10.66
C THR A 59 20.58 -19.80 -9.31
N ARG A 60 21.29 -19.53 -8.20
CA ARG A 60 20.70 -19.63 -6.86
C ARG A 60 19.60 -18.59 -6.64
N ALA A 61 19.81 -17.34 -7.06
CA ALA A 61 18.81 -16.28 -6.94
C ALA A 61 17.52 -16.60 -7.71
N PHE A 62 17.62 -16.91 -9.00
CA PHE A 62 16.43 -17.09 -9.85
C PHE A 62 15.79 -18.47 -9.76
N ARG A 63 16.56 -19.53 -9.47
CA ARG A 63 16.05 -20.91 -9.46
C ARG A 63 15.72 -21.44 -8.06
N ILE A 64 16.25 -20.80 -7.02
CA ILE A 64 16.06 -21.25 -5.63
C ILE A 64 15.40 -20.14 -4.82
N ILE A 65 16.04 -18.99 -4.65
CA ILE A 65 15.57 -17.96 -3.73
C ILE A 65 14.22 -17.39 -4.19
N ILE A 66 14.14 -16.83 -5.40
CA ILE A 66 12.93 -16.18 -5.93
C ILE A 66 11.70 -17.11 -5.91
N PRO A 67 11.77 -18.37 -6.38
CA PRO A 67 10.64 -19.28 -6.31
C PRO A 67 10.16 -19.59 -4.87
N ASN A 68 11.08 -19.64 -3.90
CA ASN A 68 10.72 -19.86 -2.49
C ASN A 68 10.05 -18.64 -1.86
N ILE A 69 10.45 -17.42 -2.23
CA ILE A 69 9.84 -16.18 -1.72
C ILE A 69 8.74 -15.61 -2.62
N LYS A 70 8.30 -16.33 -3.67
CA LYS A 70 7.37 -15.79 -4.67
C LYS A 70 6.08 -15.23 -4.07
N PHE A 71 5.54 -15.89 -3.03
CA PHE A 71 4.37 -15.40 -2.31
C PHE A 71 4.68 -14.17 -1.47
N GLY A 72 5.88 -14.11 -0.86
CA GLY A 72 6.36 -12.92 -0.17
C GLY A 72 6.55 -11.72 -1.11
N ILE A 73 7.08 -11.94 -2.31
CA ILE A 73 7.18 -10.91 -3.36
C ILE A 73 5.79 -10.43 -3.78
N ALA A 74 4.84 -11.35 -3.99
CA ALA A 74 3.47 -10.99 -4.36
C ALA A 74 2.78 -10.15 -3.26
N THR A 75 2.95 -10.53 -1.99
CA THR A 75 2.46 -9.77 -0.84
C THR A 75 3.12 -8.39 -0.75
N ALA A 76 4.44 -8.32 -0.92
CA ALA A 76 5.17 -7.06 -0.93
C ALA A 76 4.71 -6.14 -2.06
N ALA A 77 4.48 -6.68 -3.26
CA ALA A 77 3.99 -5.93 -4.42
C ALA A 77 2.58 -5.38 -4.18
N LEU A 78 1.66 -6.20 -3.66
CA LEU A 78 0.29 -5.77 -3.35
C LEU A 78 0.26 -4.70 -2.25
N LEU A 79 0.98 -4.91 -1.15
CA LEU A 79 1.02 -3.92 -0.07
C LEU A 79 1.68 -2.62 -0.51
N SER A 80 2.75 -2.70 -1.30
CA SER A 80 3.38 -1.51 -1.88
C SER A 80 2.44 -0.76 -2.82
N PHE A 81 1.62 -1.49 -3.60
CA PHE A 81 0.59 -0.89 -4.44
C PHE A 81 -0.48 -0.17 -3.60
N VAL A 82 -0.96 -0.80 -2.52
CA VAL A 82 -1.94 -0.19 -1.61
C VAL A 82 -1.37 1.07 -0.95
N LEU A 83 -0.15 1.01 -0.42
CA LEU A 83 0.56 2.16 0.16
C LEU A 83 0.74 3.29 -0.87
N SER A 84 1.03 2.94 -2.12
CA SER A 84 1.10 3.90 -3.22
C SER A 84 -0.23 4.56 -3.50
N TRP A 85 -1.30 3.75 -3.45
CA TRP A 85 -2.64 4.16 -3.81
C TRP A 85 -3.23 5.11 -2.78
N GLU A 86 -2.93 4.93 -1.49
CA GLU A 86 -3.44 5.81 -0.44
C GLU A 86 -2.61 7.10 -0.26
N GLU A 87 -1.46 7.22 -0.94
CA GLU A 87 -0.59 8.37 -0.81
C GLU A 87 -1.10 9.60 -1.57
N ILE A 88 -1.75 10.49 -0.83
CA ILE A 88 -2.26 11.78 -1.34
C ILE A 88 -1.25 12.91 -1.07
N GLY A 89 -0.45 12.83 -0.02
CA GLY A 89 0.47 13.89 0.38
C GLY A 89 1.47 14.21 -0.71
N VAL A 90 2.22 13.21 -1.16
CA VAL A 90 3.22 13.37 -2.25
C VAL A 90 2.57 13.84 -3.55
N THR A 91 1.42 13.26 -3.93
CA THR A 91 0.76 13.62 -5.19
C THR A 91 0.26 15.06 -5.19
N LEU A 92 -0.21 15.59 -4.06
CA LEU A 92 -0.60 17.00 -3.94
C LEU A 92 0.57 17.97 -4.13
N PHE A 93 1.78 17.60 -3.72
CA PHE A 93 2.96 18.47 -3.83
C PHE A 93 3.69 18.38 -5.17
N ILE A 94 3.57 17.27 -5.90
CA ILE A 94 4.32 17.04 -7.14
C ILE A 94 3.47 17.15 -8.42
N THR A 95 2.15 17.32 -8.31
CA THR A 95 1.23 17.39 -9.45
C THR A 95 0.37 18.65 -9.45
N SER A 96 0.00 19.09 -10.66
CA SER A 96 -0.84 20.27 -10.90
C SER A 96 -2.05 19.90 -11.77
N VAL A 97 -1.96 20.03 -13.09
CA VAL A 97 -3.12 19.86 -13.99
C VAL A 97 -2.94 18.63 -14.87
N ASN A 98 -1.70 18.23 -15.18
CA ASN A 98 -1.42 17.23 -16.19
C ASN A 98 -1.37 15.79 -15.64
N ALA A 99 -1.00 15.61 -14.37
CA ALA A 99 -0.86 14.28 -13.75
C ALA A 99 -1.77 14.10 -12.53
N ILE A 100 -3.08 13.97 -12.76
CA ILE A 100 -4.07 13.80 -11.68
C ILE A 100 -4.25 12.31 -11.37
N THR A 101 -3.81 11.88 -10.18
CA THR A 101 -4.05 10.52 -9.70
C THR A 101 -5.51 10.34 -9.25
N LEU A 102 -6.02 9.11 -9.25
CA LEU A 102 -7.39 8.84 -8.80
C LEU A 102 -7.67 9.30 -7.35
N PRO A 103 -6.79 9.03 -6.37
CA PRO A 103 -6.98 9.51 -4.99
C PRO A 103 -7.01 11.04 -4.90
N ARG A 104 -6.18 11.74 -5.69
CA ARG A 104 -6.19 13.20 -5.78
C ARG A 104 -7.49 13.73 -6.38
N LEU A 105 -8.00 13.08 -7.42
CA LEU A 105 -9.28 13.43 -8.04
C LEU A 105 -10.43 13.28 -7.04
N MET A 106 -10.45 12.19 -6.26
CA MET A 106 -11.41 12.00 -5.18
C MET A 106 -11.28 13.08 -4.10
N TRP A 107 -10.06 13.43 -3.70
CA TRP A 107 -9.79 14.50 -2.73
C TRP A 107 -10.29 15.87 -3.19
N MET A 108 -10.04 16.23 -4.45
CA MET A 108 -10.53 17.47 -5.06
C MET A 108 -12.06 17.50 -5.11
N GLY A 109 -12.68 16.39 -5.55
CA GLY A 109 -14.14 16.27 -5.58
C GLY A 109 -14.78 16.36 -4.20
N LEU A 110 -14.15 15.79 -3.17
CA LEU A 110 -14.55 15.95 -1.77
C LEU A 110 -14.45 17.41 -1.35
N ARG A 111 -13.35 18.11 -1.62
CA ARG A 111 -13.18 19.51 -1.21
C ARG A 111 -14.19 20.46 -1.87
N ASP A 112 -14.54 20.20 -3.13
CA ASP A 112 -15.49 21.01 -3.88
C ASP A 112 -16.96 20.63 -3.59
N ASN A 113 -17.21 19.40 -3.11
CA ASN A 113 -18.54 18.87 -2.78
C ASN A 113 -18.59 18.22 -1.40
N ILE A 114 -18.04 18.85 -0.35
CA ILE A 114 -18.40 18.46 1.02
C ILE A 114 -19.84 18.92 1.20
N ASP A 115 -20.78 18.15 0.66
CA ASP A 115 -22.17 18.27 1.03
C ASP A 115 -22.22 17.85 2.52
N PRO A 116 -22.48 18.77 3.45
CA PRO A 116 -22.58 18.44 4.86
C PRO A 116 -23.59 17.32 5.15
N ALA A 117 -24.49 17.02 4.20
CA ALA A 117 -25.36 15.85 4.25
C ALA A 117 -24.59 14.51 4.34
N ILE A 118 -23.48 14.32 3.61
CA ILE A 118 -22.72 13.04 3.62
C ILE A 118 -22.08 12.81 4.99
N ALA A 119 -21.56 13.89 5.59
CA ALA A 119 -21.01 13.85 6.95
C ALA A 119 -22.10 13.55 7.98
N ALA A 120 -23.28 14.18 7.86
CA ALA A 120 -24.42 13.92 8.74
C ALA A 120 -24.92 12.47 8.67
N ILE A 121 -25.02 11.89 7.46
CA ILE A 121 -25.42 10.49 7.26
C ILE A 121 -24.39 9.54 7.89
N SER A 122 -23.10 9.83 7.75
CA SER A 122 -22.02 9.02 8.34
C SER A 122 -22.11 9.01 9.87
N VAL A 123 -22.31 10.17 10.49
CA VAL A 123 -22.53 10.27 11.94
C VAL A 123 -23.78 9.50 12.37
N LEU A 124 -24.88 9.62 11.63
CA LEU A 124 -26.11 8.88 11.92
C LEU A 124 -25.89 7.36 11.88
N LEU A 125 -25.20 6.85 10.85
CA LEU A 125 -24.89 5.42 10.72
C LEU A 125 -23.99 4.92 11.85
N ILE A 126 -22.99 5.70 12.26
CA ILE A 126 -22.14 5.38 13.40
C ILE A 126 -22.97 5.28 14.68
N VAL A 127 -23.86 6.26 14.93
CA VAL A 127 -24.75 6.27 16.10
C VAL A 127 -25.68 5.07 16.10
N ILE A 128 -26.33 4.76 14.96
CA ILE A 128 -27.20 3.59 14.83
C ILE A 128 -26.43 2.31 15.14
N THR A 129 -25.23 2.15 14.56
CA THR A 129 -24.39 0.96 14.78
C THR A 129 -23.99 0.83 16.24
N ALA A 130 -23.57 1.93 16.87
CA ALA A 130 -23.22 1.96 18.29
C ALA A 130 -24.42 1.61 19.19
N VAL A 131 -25.63 2.13 18.88
CA VAL A 131 -26.86 1.80 19.62
C VAL A 131 -27.22 0.33 19.48
N ILE A 132 -27.16 -0.24 18.27
CA ILE A 132 -27.44 -1.66 18.04
C ILE A 132 -26.47 -2.53 18.84
N LEU A 133 -25.17 -2.21 18.82
CA LEU A 133 -24.17 -2.94 19.60
C LEU A 133 -24.40 -2.80 21.10
N ALA A 134 -24.72 -1.60 21.60
CA ALA A 134 -25.04 -1.40 23.00
C ALA A 134 -26.27 -2.20 23.46
N LEU A 135 -27.33 -2.23 22.63
CA LEU A 135 -28.53 -3.03 22.89
C LEU A 135 -28.23 -4.53 22.88
N ARG A 136 -27.44 -5.02 21.91
CA ARG A 136 -26.96 -6.42 21.88
C ARG A 136 -26.26 -6.79 23.18
N ILE A 137 -25.28 -5.98 23.60
CA ILE A 137 -24.52 -6.21 24.84
C ILE A 137 -25.44 -6.21 26.06
N PHE A 138 -26.41 -5.29 26.12
CA PHE A 138 -27.35 -5.22 27.23
C PHE A 138 -28.28 -6.45 27.30
N ILE A 139 -28.75 -6.94 26.15
CA ILE A 139 -29.59 -8.15 26.07
C ILE A 139 -28.78 -9.40 26.44
N ASP A 140 -27.54 -9.53 25.95
CA ASP A 140 -26.69 -10.68 26.27
C ASP A 140 -26.32 -10.73 27.76
N ARG A 141 -26.08 -9.57 28.39
CA ARG A 141 -25.89 -9.49 29.85
C ARG A 141 -27.10 -9.96 30.66
N ARG A 142 -28.31 -9.76 30.15
CA ARG A 142 -29.53 -10.27 30.81
C ARG A 142 -29.68 -11.79 30.68
N ARG A 143 -29.14 -12.40 29.62
CA ARG A 143 -29.19 -13.86 29.40
C ARG A 143 -28.22 -14.64 30.26
N THR A 144 -27.09 -14.06 30.66
CA THR A 144 -26.11 -14.69 31.55
C THR A 144 -26.48 -14.64 33.04
N THR A 145 -27.64 -14.07 33.39
CA THR A 145 -28.13 -13.98 34.78
C THR A 145 -29.25 -14.99 35.07
N ASP A 146 -29.50 -15.95 34.16
CA ASP A 146 -30.41 -17.07 34.41
C ASP A 146 -29.58 -18.27 34.90
N PRO A 147 -29.58 -18.58 36.21
CA PRO A 147 -28.85 -19.72 36.75
C PRO A 147 -29.68 -20.99 36.54
N GLN A 148 -29.14 -21.92 35.75
CA GLN A 148 -29.43 -23.35 35.85
C GLN A 148 -28.20 -24.02 36.48
#